data_AF-O45999-F1
#
_entry.id   AF-O45999-F1
#
_cell.length_a   1.000
_cell.length_b   1.000
_cell.length_c   1.000
_cell.angle_alpha   90.00
_cell.angle_beta   90.00
_cell.angle_gamma   90.00
#
_symmetry.space_group_name_H-M   'P 1'
#
loop_
_entity.id
_entity.type
_entity.pdbx_description
1 polymer ?
#
loop_
_entity_poly.entity_id
_entity_poly.type
_entity_poly.pdbx_seq_one_letter_code
_entity_poly.pdbx_strand_id
1 'polypeptide(L)'
;MLSNTDFTQDPGLWIVIGVIFLPLMVANIVAWPFYLRQFPKNLVHYETSPFFQVIVLGYRYIKFFYPVPLIFSFLAIATSFFPIVSLSMLSVSIKFIFVGHIYSITYETWLGLLSIDRFLSSRESAEPNRFLTQRSLTVFYLLFIFVTAKELGFYLWISIVSEDSDKNKLLQVIFYYYTSYIFLQIILFIGMIFQFLMKSESQDQLTRQTKIIGATKLGLFVLFLLGIVTGFVYVSTIFASIDFILVPSVIMLTEIMCSPSPTGETIN
;
A
#
# COMPACT_ATOMS: atom_id res chain seq x y z
N MET A 1 -22.14 15.61 -19.82
CA MET A 1 -22.88 15.97 -18.60
C MET A 1 -22.05 15.63 -17.36
N LEU A 2 -20.90 16.28 -17.15
CA LEU A 2 -20.31 16.40 -15.83
C LEU A 2 -20.71 17.79 -15.36
N SER A 3 -21.91 17.83 -14.75
CA SER A 3 -22.45 18.99 -14.04
C SER A 3 -21.40 19.49 -13.04
N ASN A 4 -21.36 20.80 -12.79
CA ASN A 4 -20.60 21.43 -11.70
C ASN A 4 -21.14 20.95 -10.33
N THR A 5 -21.09 19.65 -10.05
CA THR A 5 -21.21 19.13 -8.70
C THR A 5 -19.98 19.62 -7.96
N ASP A 6 -20.16 20.60 -7.08
CA ASP A 6 -19.20 20.85 -6.02
C ASP A 6 -18.98 19.54 -5.29
N PHE A 7 -17.87 18.86 -5.60
CA PHE A 7 -17.52 17.53 -5.08
C PHE A 7 -17.46 17.53 -3.55
N THR A 8 -17.33 18.70 -2.92
CA THR A 8 -17.37 18.91 -1.47
C THR A 8 -18.75 18.73 -0.86
N GLN A 9 -19.84 18.80 -1.65
CA GLN A 9 -21.21 18.71 -1.18
C GLN A 9 -21.84 17.32 -1.32
N ASP A 10 -21.18 16.35 -1.97
CA ASP A 10 -21.75 15.02 -2.11
C ASP A 10 -21.63 14.24 -0.77
N PRO A 11 -22.76 13.97 -0.08
CA PRO A 11 -22.72 13.25 1.19
C PRO A 11 -22.16 11.83 1.03
N GLY A 12 -22.25 11.24 -0.17
CA GLY A 12 -21.72 9.91 -0.46
C GLY A 12 -20.20 9.83 -0.25
N LEU A 13 -19.46 10.86 -0.68
CA LEU A 13 -18.01 10.92 -0.49
C LEU A 13 -17.64 10.94 1.00
N TRP A 14 -18.31 11.78 1.79
CA TRP A 14 -18.07 11.91 3.23
C TRP A 14 -18.41 10.63 3.99
N ILE A 15 -19.52 9.96 3.63
CA ILE A 15 -19.88 8.67 4.21
C ILE A 15 -18.79 7.64 3.94
N VAL A 16 -18.31 7.53 2.70
CA VAL A 16 -17.32 6.49 2.38
C VAL A 16 -15.95 6.79 3.01
N ILE A 17 -15.51 8.05 3.00
CA ILE A 17 -14.30 8.48 3.73
C ILE A 17 -14.46 8.16 5.22
N GLY A 18 -15.59 8.55 5.83
CA GLY A 18 -15.85 8.35 7.26
C GLY A 18 -15.98 6.87 7.66
N VAL A 19 -16.53 6.01 6.81
CA VAL A 19 -16.78 4.59 7.12
C VAL A 19 -15.55 3.72 6.85
N ILE A 20 -14.75 4.00 5.82
CA ILE A 20 -13.61 3.16 5.45
C ILE A 20 -12.30 3.73 5.99
N PHE A 21 -12.01 5.00 5.72
CA PHE A 21 -10.70 5.56 6.06
C PHE A 21 -10.55 5.81 7.56
N LEU A 22 -11.60 6.32 8.23
CA LEU A 22 -11.49 6.67 9.65
C LEU A 22 -11.23 5.46 10.56
N PRO A 23 -11.98 4.33 10.46
CA PRO A 23 -11.70 3.18 11.33
C PRO A 23 -10.33 2.58 11.06
N LEU A 24 -9.91 2.51 9.79
CA LEU A 24 -8.60 1.97 9.42
C LEU A 24 -7.46 2.87 9.91
N MET A 25 -7.62 4.18 9.83
CA MET A 25 -6.67 5.15 10.37
C MET A 25 -6.58 5.08 11.90
N VAL A 26 -7.72 5.00 12.61
CA VAL A 26 -7.74 4.82 14.06
C VAL A 26 -7.07 3.50 14.45
N ALA A 27 -7.39 2.40 13.76
CA ALA A 27 -6.77 1.11 13.99
C ALA A 27 -5.25 1.18 13.82
N ASN A 28 -4.77 1.91 12.81
CA ASN A 28 -3.34 2.11 12.61
C ASN A 28 -2.66 2.93 13.71
N ILE A 29 -3.28 4.02 14.14
CA ILE A 29 -2.76 4.84 15.25
C ILE A 29 -2.64 4.00 16.52
N VAL A 30 -3.65 3.16 16.80
CA VAL A 30 -3.66 2.26 17.96
C VAL A 30 -2.62 1.14 17.80
N ALA A 31 -2.52 0.52 16.62
CA ALA A 31 -1.60 -0.59 16.35
C ALA A 31 -0.12 -0.15 16.34
N TRP A 32 0.17 1.08 15.92
CA TRP A 32 1.53 1.60 15.76
C TRP A 32 2.45 1.41 17.00
N PRO A 33 2.07 1.82 18.23
CA PRO A 33 2.92 1.59 19.40
C PRO A 33 3.13 0.09 19.72
N PHE A 34 2.12 -0.76 19.50
CA PHE A 34 2.26 -2.20 19.71
C PHE A 34 3.21 -2.82 18.69
N TYR A 35 3.07 -2.42 17.41
CA TYR A 35 3.98 -2.80 16.34
C TYR A 35 5.43 -2.47 16.66
N LEU A 36 5.70 -1.22 17.08
CA LEU A 36 7.06 -0.77 17.40
C LEU A 36 7.70 -1.53 18.57
N ARG A 37 6.89 -2.03 19.51
CA ARG A 37 7.34 -2.84 20.65
C ARG A 37 7.55 -4.31 20.29
N GLN A 38 6.72 -4.84 19.38
CA GLN A 38 6.75 -6.25 19.02
C GLN A 38 7.83 -6.57 17.98
N PHE A 39 8.03 -5.69 17.00
CA PHE A 39 8.98 -5.92 15.91
C PHE A 39 10.41 -6.26 16.39
N PRO A 40 11.02 -5.57 17.37
CA PRO A 40 12.35 -5.93 17.87
C PRO A 40 12.40 -7.31 18.53
N LYS A 41 11.30 -7.79 19.12
CA LYS A 41 11.21 -9.12 19.73
C LYS A 41 11.18 -10.21 18.67
N ASN A 42 10.44 -9.95 17.59
CA ASN A 42 10.32 -10.88 16.46
C ASN A 42 11.55 -10.86 15.55
N LEU A 43 12.41 -9.83 15.65
CA LEU A 43 13.62 -9.66 14.84
C LEU A 43 14.53 -10.90 14.85
N VAL A 44 14.63 -11.58 16.00
CA VAL A 44 15.40 -12.82 16.17
C VAL A 44 14.97 -13.91 15.18
N HIS A 45 13.69 -13.94 14.79
CA HIS A 45 13.16 -14.89 13.82
C HIS A 45 13.37 -14.43 12.37
N TYR A 46 13.56 -13.14 12.13
CA TYR A 46 13.78 -12.60 10.79
C TYR A 46 15.25 -12.65 10.36
N GLU A 47 16.21 -12.71 11.27
CA GLU A 47 17.64 -12.75 10.93
C GLU A 47 18.01 -13.94 10.02
N THR A 48 17.26 -15.04 10.12
CA THR A 48 17.42 -16.23 9.26
C THR A 48 16.60 -16.14 7.97
N SER A 49 15.68 -15.19 7.86
CA SER A 49 14.81 -15.03 6.70
C SER A 49 15.56 -14.37 5.54
N PRO A 50 15.45 -14.90 4.31
CA PRO A 50 16.01 -14.23 3.14
C PRO A 50 15.32 -12.89 2.84
N PHE A 51 14.26 -12.52 3.55
CA PHE A 51 13.57 -11.24 3.36
C PHE A 51 13.89 -10.21 4.45
N PHE A 52 14.85 -10.51 5.33
CA PHE A 52 15.23 -9.68 6.46
C PHE A 52 15.38 -8.20 6.11
N GLN A 53 16.11 -7.88 5.05
CA GLN A 53 16.40 -6.49 4.69
C GLN A 53 15.15 -5.71 4.27
N VAL A 54 14.21 -6.35 3.56
CA VAL A 54 12.96 -5.71 3.14
C VAL A 54 12.01 -5.57 4.34
N ILE A 55 11.97 -6.55 5.23
CA ILE A 55 11.20 -6.48 6.48
C ILE A 55 11.71 -5.32 7.35
N VAL A 56 13.03 -5.18 7.51
CA VAL A 56 13.67 -4.07 8.24
C VAL A 56 13.41 -2.73 7.55
N LEU A 57 13.42 -2.68 6.22
CA LEU A 57 13.07 -1.47 5.46
C LEU A 57 11.62 -1.06 5.74
N GLY A 58 10.68 -2.00 5.72
CA GLY A 58 9.28 -1.76 6.06
C GLY A 58 9.10 -1.26 7.49
N TYR A 59 9.83 -1.82 8.46
CA TYR A 59 9.85 -1.31 9.83
C TYR A 59 10.35 0.13 9.93
N ARG A 60 11.45 0.46 9.28
CA ARG A 60 11.97 1.84 9.27
C ARG A 60 10.97 2.81 8.63
N TYR A 61 10.35 2.40 7.53
CA TYR A 61 9.31 3.18 6.87
C TYR A 61 8.12 3.44 7.81
N ILE A 62 7.55 2.40 8.44
CA ILE A 62 6.41 2.53 9.36
C ILE A 62 6.79 3.34 10.62
N LYS A 63 8.01 3.17 11.13
CA LYS A 63 8.48 3.88 12.31
C LYS A 63 8.65 5.38 12.07
N PHE A 64 9.27 5.76 10.95
CA PHE A 64 9.72 7.13 10.74
C PHE A 64 8.85 7.94 9.78
N PHE A 65 8.30 7.32 8.73
CA PHE A 65 7.57 8.05 7.68
C PHE A 65 6.06 8.04 7.93
N TYR A 66 5.51 6.93 8.42
CA TYR A 66 4.07 6.78 8.60
C TYR A 66 3.40 7.79 9.57
N PRO A 67 3.97 8.14 10.73
CA PRO A 67 3.34 9.11 11.63
C PRO A 67 3.45 10.56 11.13
N VAL A 68 4.38 10.87 10.24
CA VAL A 68 4.65 12.23 9.74
C VAL A 68 3.42 12.89 9.13
N PRO A 69 2.73 12.30 8.13
CA PRO A 69 1.56 12.94 7.54
C PRO A 69 0.44 13.14 8.55
N LEU A 70 0.28 12.26 9.55
CA LEU A 70 -0.70 12.45 10.62
C LEU A 70 -0.35 13.66 11.50
N ILE A 71 0.91 13.76 11.92
CA ILE A 71 1.41 14.88 12.74
C ILE A 71 1.25 16.21 11.99
N PHE A 72 1.67 16.26 10.73
CA PHE A 72 1.60 17.49 9.93
C PHE A 72 0.17 17.88 9.57
N SER A 73 -0.73 16.91 9.33
CA SER A 73 -2.16 17.18 9.15
C SER A 73 -2.78 17.76 10.44
N PHE A 74 -2.45 17.22 11.61
CA PHE A 74 -2.91 17.77 12.89
C PHE A 74 -2.36 19.19 13.12
N LEU A 75 -1.07 19.42 12.85
CA LEU A 75 -0.47 20.75 12.94
C LEU A 75 -1.10 21.75 11.97
N ALA A 76 -1.46 21.33 10.76
CA ALA A 76 -2.15 22.19 9.79
C ALA A 76 -3.51 22.67 10.33
N ILE A 77 -4.25 21.77 10.98
CA ILE A 77 -5.55 22.10 11.62
C ILE A 77 -5.33 23.03 12.82
N ALA A 78 -4.38 22.70 13.70
CA ALA A 78 -4.07 23.50 14.89
C ALA A 78 -3.59 24.92 14.55
N THR A 79 -2.93 25.09 13.39
CA THR A 79 -2.42 26.37 12.89
C THR A 79 -3.34 27.01 11.83
N SER A 80 -4.60 26.57 11.72
CA SER A 80 -5.56 27.06 10.72
C SER A 80 -5.79 28.58 10.75
N PHE A 81 -5.60 29.23 11.91
CA PHE A 81 -5.64 30.69 12.03
C PHE A 81 -4.49 31.41 11.29
N PHE A 82 -3.41 30.71 10.98
CA PHE A 82 -2.24 31.23 10.25
C PHE A 82 -2.15 30.55 8.87
N PRO A 83 -2.77 31.12 7.82
CA PRO A 83 -2.99 30.40 6.55
C PRO A 83 -1.70 29.94 5.87
N ILE A 84 -0.65 30.77 5.88
CA ILE A 84 0.65 30.42 5.29
C ILE A 84 1.27 29.22 6.02
N VAL A 85 1.20 29.21 7.36
CA VAL A 85 1.73 28.11 8.18
C VAL A 85 0.91 26.85 7.94
N SER A 86 -0.42 26.93 8.02
CA SER A 86 -1.32 25.80 7.78
C SER A 86 -1.11 25.16 6.39
N LEU A 87 -1.00 25.98 5.33
CA LEU A 87 -0.71 25.51 3.97
C LEU A 87 0.67 24.85 3.86
N SER A 88 1.68 25.39 4.53
CA SER A 88 3.02 24.78 4.54
C SER A 88 3.01 23.40 5.22
N MET A 89 2.26 23.25 6.32
CA MET A 89 2.12 21.97 7.04
C MET A 89 1.36 20.96 6.19
N LEU A 90 0.28 21.39 5.52
CA LEU A 90 -0.47 20.56 4.58
C LEU A 90 0.42 20.11 3.41
N SER A 91 1.22 21.00 2.84
CA SER A 91 2.15 20.68 1.75
C SER A 91 3.16 19.60 2.16
N VAL A 92 3.71 19.68 3.37
CA VAL A 92 4.59 18.64 3.91
C VAL A 92 3.83 17.32 4.05
N SER A 93 2.64 17.33 4.66
CA SER A 93 1.81 16.13 4.81
C SER A 93 1.54 15.43 3.46
N ILE A 94 1.12 16.18 2.44
CA ILE A 94 0.85 15.67 1.09
C ILE A 94 2.09 15.01 0.47
N LYS A 95 3.27 15.61 0.63
CA LYS A 95 4.53 15.02 0.12
C LYS A 95 4.83 13.66 0.76
N PHE A 96 4.62 13.53 2.07
CA PHE A 96 4.83 12.26 2.77
C PHE A 96 3.77 11.22 2.42
N ILE A 97 2.51 11.63 2.21
CA ILE A 97 1.46 10.74 1.68
C ILE A 97 1.87 10.22 0.30
N PHE A 98 2.40 11.08 -0.57
CA PHE A 98 2.85 10.68 -1.91
C PHE A 98 4.02 9.69 -1.85
N VAL A 99 5.04 9.93 -1.01
CA VAL A 99 6.13 8.97 -0.79
C VAL A 99 5.58 7.65 -0.26
N GLY A 100 4.60 7.71 0.64
CA GLY A 100 3.99 6.51 1.19
C GLY A 100 3.15 5.72 0.19
N HIS A 101 2.47 6.42 -0.72
CA HIS A 101 1.76 5.82 -1.84
C HIS A 101 2.71 5.04 -2.76
N ILE A 102 3.85 5.64 -3.13
CA ILE A 102 4.90 4.97 -3.91
C ILE A 102 5.40 3.72 -3.18
N TYR A 103 5.66 3.82 -1.88
CA TYR A 103 6.09 2.68 -1.08
C TYR A 103 5.04 1.56 -1.11
N SER A 104 3.77 1.87 -0.86
CA SER A 104 2.70 0.86 -0.84
C SER A 104 2.56 0.14 -2.18
N ILE A 105 2.52 0.87 -3.31
CA ILE A 105 2.46 0.25 -4.65
C ILE A 105 3.66 -0.66 -4.91
N THR A 106 4.86 -0.18 -4.55
CA THR A 106 6.09 -0.96 -4.72
C THR A 106 6.04 -2.24 -3.90
N TYR A 107 5.60 -2.14 -2.64
CA TYR A 107 5.49 -3.25 -1.71
C TYR A 107 4.51 -4.31 -2.18
N GLU A 108 3.32 -3.90 -2.63
CA GLU A 108 2.30 -4.82 -3.16
C GLU A 108 2.76 -5.52 -4.42
N THR A 109 3.35 -4.78 -5.36
CA THR A 109 3.89 -5.35 -6.60
C THR A 109 4.99 -6.36 -6.29
N TRP A 110 5.89 -6.03 -5.36
CA TRP A 110 6.95 -6.92 -4.93
C TRP A 110 6.43 -8.17 -4.22
N LEU A 111 5.42 -8.05 -3.35
CA LEU A 111 4.75 -9.20 -2.73
C LEU A 111 4.13 -10.13 -3.78
N GLY A 112 3.49 -9.56 -4.80
CA GLY A 112 2.96 -10.30 -5.94
C GLY A 112 4.05 -11.08 -6.67
N LEU A 113 5.14 -10.41 -7.05
CA LEU A 113 6.28 -11.04 -7.74
C LEU A 113 6.99 -12.09 -6.91
N LEU A 114 7.18 -11.84 -5.61
CA LEU A 114 7.76 -12.81 -4.70
C LEU A 114 6.92 -14.07 -4.59
N SER A 115 5.60 -13.91 -4.55
CA SER A 115 4.72 -15.07 -4.53
C SER A 115 4.84 -15.91 -5.80
N ILE A 116 4.90 -15.24 -6.96
CA ILE A 116 5.11 -15.90 -8.26
C ILE A 116 6.45 -16.64 -8.27
N ASP A 117 7.53 -15.99 -7.86
CA ASP A 117 8.88 -16.57 -7.82
C ASP A 117 8.94 -17.78 -6.86
N ARG A 118 8.32 -17.68 -5.67
CA ARG A 118 8.21 -18.81 -4.72
C ARG A 118 7.41 -19.97 -5.30
N PHE A 119 6.29 -19.70 -5.96
CA PHE A 119 5.46 -20.75 -6.56
C PHE A 119 6.19 -21.47 -7.69
N LEU A 120 6.87 -20.74 -8.57
CA LEU A 120 7.69 -21.34 -9.63
C LEU A 120 8.86 -22.15 -9.04
N SER A 121 9.57 -21.57 -8.06
CA SER A 121 10.68 -22.26 -7.37
C SER A 121 10.23 -23.50 -6.62
N SER A 122 9.02 -23.50 -6.02
CA SER A 122 8.47 -24.67 -5.32
C SER A 122 8.24 -25.88 -6.24
N ARG A 123 8.17 -25.66 -7.54
CA ARG A 123 8.02 -26.71 -8.56
C ARG A 123 9.35 -27.26 -9.05
N GLU A 124 10.45 -26.53 -8.87
CA GLU A 124 11.75 -26.84 -9.50
C GLU A 124 12.75 -27.58 -8.59
N SER A 125 12.34 -28.07 -7.41
CA SER A 125 13.12 -28.88 -6.45
C SER A 125 14.11 -28.13 -5.55
N ALA A 126 14.51 -28.80 -4.46
CA ALA A 126 14.74 -28.23 -3.13
C ALA A 126 16.19 -27.80 -2.83
N GLU A 127 16.49 -26.51 -2.98
CA GLU A 127 17.52 -25.86 -2.15
C GLU A 127 17.06 -24.45 -1.72
N PRO A 128 17.01 -24.14 -0.41
CA PRO A 128 16.64 -22.81 0.09
C PRO A 128 17.79 -21.84 -0.19
N ASN A 129 17.70 -21.17 -1.33
CA ASN A 129 18.75 -20.31 -1.82
C ASN A 129 18.87 -19.02 -0.98
N ARG A 130 19.94 -18.89 -0.20
CA ARG A 130 20.40 -17.63 0.40
C ARG A 130 20.51 -16.50 -0.65
N PHE A 131 20.73 -16.87 -1.92
CA PHE A 131 20.69 -16.01 -3.11
C PHE A 131 19.35 -15.30 -3.35
N LEU A 132 18.23 -15.80 -2.79
CA LEU A 132 16.93 -15.15 -2.88
C LEU A 132 16.93 -13.77 -2.20
N THR A 133 17.75 -13.57 -1.17
CA THR A 133 17.80 -12.31 -0.40
C THR A 133 18.24 -11.12 -1.23
N GLN A 134 19.44 -11.20 -1.82
CA GLN A 134 20.01 -10.11 -2.61
C GLN A 134 19.22 -9.90 -3.90
N ARG A 135 18.78 -10.98 -4.55
CA ARG A 135 17.94 -10.88 -5.76
C ARG A 135 16.60 -10.21 -5.44
N SER A 136 15.93 -10.61 -4.36
CA SER A 136 14.66 -10.01 -3.93
C SER A 136 14.80 -8.52 -3.61
N LEU A 137 15.88 -8.12 -2.93
CA LEU A 137 16.16 -6.72 -2.63
C LEU A 137 16.44 -5.90 -3.91
N THR A 138 17.27 -6.43 -4.81
CA THR A 138 17.54 -5.77 -6.10
C THR A 138 16.27 -5.57 -6.90
N VAL A 139 15.41 -6.59 -6.96
CA VAL A 139 14.09 -6.50 -7.61
C VAL A 139 13.23 -5.43 -6.91
N PHE A 140 13.21 -5.38 -5.58
CA PHE A 140 12.48 -4.34 -4.83
C PHE A 140 12.95 -2.93 -5.21
N TYR A 141 14.27 -2.68 -5.24
CA TYR A 141 14.80 -1.37 -5.59
C TYR A 141 14.55 -0.99 -7.06
N LEU A 142 14.65 -1.94 -8.00
CA LEU A 142 14.31 -1.70 -9.40
C LEU A 142 12.83 -1.35 -9.57
N LEU A 143 11.94 -2.07 -8.87
CA LEU A 143 10.51 -1.75 -8.83
C LEU A 143 10.28 -0.38 -8.20
N PHE A 144 10.97 -0.05 -7.11
CA PHE A 144 10.84 1.25 -6.46
C PHE A 144 11.22 2.39 -7.40
N ILE A 145 12.33 2.27 -8.13
CA ILE A 145 12.76 3.25 -9.13
C ILE A 145 11.73 3.34 -10.27
N PHE A 146 11.26 2.19 -10.78
CA PHE A 146 10.26 2.14 -11.85
C PHE A 146 8.94 2.81 -11.45
N VAL A 147 8.39 2.46 -10.28
CA VAL A 147 7.15 3.03 -9.74
C VAL A 147 7.34 4.53 -9.49
N THR A 148 8.48 4.94 -8.91
CA THR A 148 8.78 6.36 -8.70
C THR A 148 8.80 7.14 -10.01
N ALA A 149 9.48 6.61 -11.05
CA ALA A 149 9.52 7.23 -12.37
C ALA A 149 8.11 7.32 -13.00
N LYS A 150 7.29 6.27 -12.86
CA LYS A 150 5.89 6.26 -13.32
C LYS A 150 5.05 7.33 -12.63
N GLU A 151 5.11 7.40 -11.30
CA GLU A 151 4.31 8.33 -10.49
C GLU A 151 4.74 9.79 -10.72
N LEU A 152 6.05 10.06 -10.78
CA LEU A 152 6.57 11.38 -11.14
C LEU A 152 6.19 11.78 -12.57
N GLY A 153 6.31 10.85 -13.53
CA GLY A 153 5.88 11.07 -14.90
C GLY A 153 4.40 11.45 -14.99
N PHE A 154 3.54 10.74 -14.27
CA PHE A 154 2.11 11.07 -14.20
C PHE A 154 1.86 12.48 -13.63
N TYR A 155 2.54 12.84 -12.54
CA TYR A 155 2.39 14.16 -11.94
C TYR A 155 2.81 15.30 -12.89
N LEU A 156 3.91 15.10 -13.61
CA LEU A 156 4.37 16.05 -14.64
C LEU A 156 3.35 16.17 -15.78
N TRP A 157 2.79 15.05 -16.25
CA TRP A 157 1.76 15.06 -17.30
C TRP A 157 0.48 15.76 -16.87
N ILE A 158 0.00 15.55 -15.64
CA ILE A 158 -1.16 16.30 -15.12
C ILE A 158 -0.87 17.80 -15.10
N SER A 159 0.33 18.20 -14.68
CA SER A 159 0.71 19.60 -14.58
C SER A 159 0.68 20.28 -15.96
N ILE A 160 1.29 19.64 -16.97
CA ILE A 160 1.30 20.13 -18.36
C ILE A 160 -0.13 20.21 -18.94
N VAL A 161 -0.93 19.17 -18.75
CA VAL A 161 -2.29 19.12 -19.32
C VAL A 161 -3.25 20.07 -18.63
N SER A 162 -3.02 20.35 -17.34
CA SER A 162 -3.81 21.31 -16.58
C SER A 162 -3.54 22.75 -17.04
N GLU A 163 -2.33 23.06 -17.50
CA GLU A 163 -2.02 24.36 -18.14
C GLU A 163 -2.74 24.51 -19.49
N ASP A 164 -2.80 23.44 -20.29
CA ASP A 164 -3.51 23.42 -21.59
C ASP A 164 -5.04 23.57 -21.46
N SER A 165 -5.62 23.36 -20.26
CA SER A 165 -7.07 23.35 -20.00
C SER A 165 -7.90 22.39 -20.87
N ASP A 166 -7.25 21.42 -21.53
CA ASP A 166 -7.90 20.44 -22.40
C ASP A 166 -8.45 19.26 -21.58
N LYS A 167 -9.77 19.26 -21.38
CA LYS A 167 -10.48 18.22 -20.62
C LYS A 167 -10.31 16.82 -21.23
N ASN A 168 -10.15 16.70 -22.55
CA ASN A 168 -10.00 15.39 -23.19
C ASN A 168 -8.62 14.79 -22.90
N LYS A 169 -7.57 15.61 -22.96
CA LYS A 169 -6.22 15.20 -22.55
C LYS A 169 -6.19 14.83 -21.07
N LEU A 170 -6.87 15.59 -20.21
CA LEU A 170 -6.91 15.31 -18.76
C LEU A 170 -7.53 13.93 -18.50
N LEU A 171 -8.65 13.63 -19.16
CA LEU A 171 -9.30 12.33 -19.07
C LEU A 171 -8.38 11.20 -19.56
N GLN A 172 -7.65 11.42 -20.66
CA GLN A 172 -6.70 10.45 -21.20
C GLN A 172 -5.56 10.13 -20.21
N VAL A 173 -5.01 11.16 -19.56
CA VAL A 173 -3.95 11.00 -18.55
C VAL A 173 -4.46 10.24 -17.32
N ILE A 174 -5.66 10.55 -16.84
CA ILE A 174 -6.30 9.83 -15.74
C ILE A 174 -6.54 8.36 -16.12
N PHE A 175 -7.02 8.09 -17.34
CA PHE A 175 -7.24 6.73 -17.82
C PHE A 175 -5.94 5.92 -17.90
N TYR A 176 -4.85 6.54 -18.38
CA TYR A 176 -3.53 5.92 -18.41
C TYR A 176 -3.03 5.56 -17.00
N TYR A 177 -3.21 6.46 -16.03
CA TYR A 177 -2.86 6.19 -14.63
C TYR A 177 -3.58 4.97 -14.09
N TYR A 178 -4.92 4.93 -14.19
CA TYR A 178 -5.69 3.77 -13.71
C TYR A 178 -5.32 2.49 -14.43
N THR A 179 -5.09 2.52 -15.74
CA THR A 179 -4.67 1.34 -16.51
C THR A 179 -3.33 0.81 -16.02
N SER A 180 -2.34 1.69 -15.85
CA SER A 180 -1.02 1.32 -15.33
C SER A 180 -1.07 0.78 -13.89
N TYR A 181 -1.94 1.35 -13.06
CA TYR A 181 -2.12 0.94 -11.68
C TYR A 181 -2.83 -0.41 -11.58
N ILE A 182 -3.89 -0.64 -12.37
CA ILE A 182 -4.57 -1.95 -12.47
C ILE A 182 -3.61 -3.03 -12.92
N PHE A 183 -2.72 -2.73 -13.88
CA PHE A 183 -1.70 -3.69 -14.32
C PHE A 183 -0.80 -4.17 -13.16
N LEU A 184 -0.34 -3.25 -12.30
CA LEU A 184 0.43 -3.59 -11.11
C LEU A 184 -0.39 -4.40 -10.09
N GLN A 185 -1.67 -4.07 -9.92
CA GLN A 185 -2.57 -4.81 -9.03
C GLN A 185 -2.87 -6.23 -9.53
N ILE A 186 -2.91 -6.46 -10.84
CA ILE A 186 -3.05 -7.81 -11.41
C ILE A 186 -1.89 -8.71 -10.98
N ILE A 187 -0.67 -8.17 -10.89
CA ILE A 187 0.51 -8.92 -10.40
C ILE A 187 0.28 -9.38 -8.96
N LEU A 188 -0.25 -8.51 -8.09
CA LEU A 188 -0.62 -8.85 -6.72
C LEU A 188 -1.68 -9.96 -6.70
N PHE A 189 -2.72 -9.87 -7.54
CA PHE A 189 -3.79 -10.88 -7.59
C PHE A 189 -3.28 -12.26 -8.04
N ILE A 190 -2.46 -12.29 -9.08
CA ILE A 190 -1.81 -13.53 -9.54
C ILE A 190 -0.95 -14.11 -8.42
N GLY A 191 -0.15 -13.26 -7.76
CA GLY A 191 0.65 -13.67 -6.61
C GLY A 191 -0.20 -14.23 -5.48
N MET A 192 -1.32 -13.60 -5.12
CA MET A 192 -2.25 -14.11 -4.11
C MET A 192 -2.80 -15.49 -4.49
N ILE A 193 -3.26 -15.67 -5.74
CA ILE A 193 -3.78 -16.96 -6.22
C ILE A 193 -2.72 -18.04 -6.05
N PHE A 194 -1.47 -17.78 -6.44
CA PHE A 194 -0.38 -18.72 -6.26
C PHE A 194 -0.08 -19.04 -4.79
N GLN A 195 -0.20 -18.08 -3.87
CA GLN A 195 -0.10 -18.36 -2.42
C GLN A 195 -1.21 -19.29 -1.91
N PHE A 196 -2.41 -19.24 -2.49
CA PHE A 196 -3.49 -20.16 -2.13
C PHE A 196 -3.28 -21.55 -2.74
N LEU A 197 -2.60 -21.65 -3.88
CA LEU A 197 -2.30 -22.94 -4.52
C LEU A 197 -1.11 -23.68 -3.89
N MET A 198 -0.22 -22.99 -3.19
CA MET A 198 0.88 -23.65 -2.46
C MET A 198 0.37 -24.38 -1.22
N LYS A 199 0.71 -25.66 -1.09
CA LYS A 199 0.39 -26.50 0.09
C LYS A 199 1.25 -26.22 1.33
N SER A 200 2.32 -25.43 1.20
CA SER A 200 3.27 -25.20 2.30
C SER A 200 2.63 -24.32 3.38
N GLU A 201 2.32 -24.95 4.52
CA GLU A 201 1.83 -24.31 5.74
C GLU A 201 2.89 -23.46 6.48
N SER A 202 4.11 -23.29 5.96
CA SER A 202 5.03 -22.30 6.49
C SER A 202 4.38 -20.92 6.28
N GLN A 203 3.59 -20.50 7.27
CA GLN A 203 2.89 -19.22 7.33
C GLN A 203 3.93 -18.13 7.57
N ASP A 204 4.85 -17.98 6.63
CA ASP A 204 5.73 -16.84 6.55
C ASP A 204 4.86 -15.59 6.61
N GLN A 205 5.30 -14.63 7.40
CA GLN A 205 4.59 -13.36 7.56
C GLN A 205 4.26 -12.72 6.21
N LEU A 206 5.17 -12.79 5.24
CA LEU A 206 4.95 -12.27 3.89
C LEU A 206 3.81 -12.99 3.16
N THR A 207 3.71 -14.31 3.27
CA THR A 207 2.59 -15.07 2.71
C THR A 207 1.26 -14.62 3.30
N ARG A 208 1.23 -14.40 4.62
CA ARG A 208 0.05 -13.89 5.32
C ARG A 208 -0.33 -12.49 4.84
N GLN A 209 0.66 -11.61 4.69
CA GLN A 209 0.46 -10.26 4.16
C GLN A 209 -0.06 -10.27 2.72
N THR A 210 0.52 -11.06 1.82
CA THR A 210 0.04 -11.19 0.43
C THR A 210 -1.41 -11.69 0.37
N LYS A 211 -1.77 -12.68 1.20
CA LYS A 211 -3.15 -13.19 1.26
C LYS A 211 -4.14 -12.13 1.74
N ILE A 212 -3.84 -11.44 2.84
CA ILE A 212 -4.74 -10.42 3.41
C ILE A 212 -4.86 -9.21 2.49
N ILE A 213 -3.72 -8.61 2.09
CA ILE A 213 -3.70 -7.44 1.20
C ILE A 213 -4.39 -7.78 -0.12
N GLY A 214 -3.99 -8.89 -0.76
CA GLY A 214 -4.56 -9.33 -2.03
C GLY A 214 -6.06 -9.57 -1.94
N ALA A 215 -6.56 -10.18 -0.87
CA ALA A 215 -7.99 -10.50 -0.74
C ALA A 215 -8.81 -9.23 -0.52
N THR A 216 -8.34 -8.33 0.36
CA THR A 216 -8.97 -7.02 0.57
C THR A 216 -9.00 -6.22 -0.75
N LYS A 217 -7.89 -6.24 -1.49
CA LYS A 217 -7.77 -5.55 -2.78
C LYS A 217 -8.65 -6.13 -3.85
N LEU A 218 -8.78 -7.45 -3.92
CA LEU A 218 -9.65 -8.11 -4.89
C LEU A 218 -11.11 -7.71 -4.63
N GLY A 219 -11.54 -7.67 -3.37
CA GLY A 219 -12.88 -7.19 -2.99
C GLY A 219 -13.11 -5.73 -3.42
N LEU A 220 -12.15 -4.85 -3.18
CA LEU A 220 -12.23 -3.44 -3.62
C LEU A 220 -12.18 -3.30 -5.14
N PHE A 221 -11.45 -4.17 -5.83
CA PHE A 221 -11.38 -4.19 -7.29
C PHE A 221 -12.72 -4.58 -7.90
N VAL A 222 -13.43 -5.55 -7.33
CA VAL A 222 -14.81 -5.89 -7.75
C VAL A 222 -15.74 -4.70 -7.54
N LEU A 223 -15.67 -4.03 -6.38
CA LEU A 223 -16.45 -2.81 -6.12
C LEU A 223 -16.10 -1.70 -7.11
N PHE A 224 -14.82 -1.55 -7.47
CA PHE A 224 -14.36 -0.60 -8.47
C PHE A 224 -14.96 -0.87 -9.85
N LEU A 225 -14.96 -2.13 -10.32
CA LEU A 225 -15.58 -2.51 -11.59
C LEU A 225 -17.09 -2.25 -11.57
N LEU A 226 -17.77 -2.59 -10.47
CA LEU A 226 -19.18 -2.25 -10.28
C LEU A 226 -19.41 -0.73 -10.29
N GLY A 227 -18.50 0.04 -9.68
CA GLY A 227 -18.51 1.51 -9.67
C GLY A 227 -18.39 2.10 -11.07
N ILE A 228 -17.56 1.53 -11.95
CA ILE A 228 -17.48 1.93 -13.36
C ILE A 228 -18.82 1.69 -14.07
N VAL A 229 -19.41 0.51 -13.90
CA VAL A 229 -20.67 0.14 -14.57
C VAL A 229 -21.85 1.00 -14.09
N THR A 230 -21.88 1.33 -12.81
CA THR A 230 -22.96 2.11 -12.17
C THR A 230 -22.75 3.63 -12.23
N GLY A 231 -21.54 4.08 -12.59
CA GLY A 231 -21.17 5.51 -12.60
C GLY A 231 -20.72 6.08 -11.25
N PHE A 232 -20.52 5.26 -10.21
CA PHE A 232 -19.96 5.70 -8.93
C PHE A 232 -18.45 5.92 -9.02
N VAL A 233 -18.05 7.10 -9.49
CA VAL A 233 -16.64 7.49 -9.70
C VAL A 233 -15.81 7.41 -8.41
N TYR A 234 -16.40 7.64 -7.23
CA TYR A 234 -15.68 7.66 -5.95
C TYR A 234 -14.96 6.35 -5.61
N VAL A 235 -15.51 5.21 -6.05
CA VAL A 235 -14.92 3.89 -5.77
C VAL A 235 -13.51 3.78 -6.38
N SER A 236 -13.27 4.46 -7.51
CA SER A 236 -11.94 4.52 -8.14
C SER A 236 -10.89 5.19 -7.26
N THR A 237 -11.26 6.32 -6.65
CA THR A 237 -10.36 7.07 -5.77
C THR A 237 -10.06 6.29 -4.50
N ILE A 238 -11.06 5.60 -3.94
CA ILE A 238 -10.89 4.75 -2.75
C ILE A 238 -9.99 3.56 -3.07
N PHE A 239 -10.22 2.89 -4.20
CA PHE A 239 -9.44 1.72 -4.61
C PHE A 239 -7.94 2.03 -4.72
N ALA A 240 -7.57 3.22 -5.21
CA ALA A 240 -6.18 3.67 -5.27
C ALA A 240 -5.65 4.22 -3.93
N SER A 241 -6.44 5.05 -3.24
CA SER A 241 -5.94 5.81 -2.08
C SER A 241 -5.85 4.98 -0.80
N ILE A 242 -6.58 3.87 -0.70
CA ILE A 242 -6.58 3.04 0.51
C ILE A 242 -5.20 2.42 0.79
N ASP A 243 -4.32 2.29 -0.21
CA ASP A 243 -3.00 1.63 -0.10
C ASP A 243 -2.08 2.24 0.91
N PHE A 244 -2.11 3.57 0.98
CA PHE A 244 -1.33 4.32 1.94
C PHE A 244 -1.64 3.87 3.38
N ILE A 245 -2.87 3.42 3.65
CA ILE A 245 -3.31 3.00 4.98
C ILE A 245 -3.29 1.47 5.10
N LEU A 246 -3.85 0.76 4.12
CA LEU A 246 -4.03 -0.70 4.11
C LEU A 246 -2.70 -1.44 4.23
N VAL A 247 -1.69 -1.07 3.45
CA VAL A 247 -0.41 -1.78 3.44
C VAL A 247 0.27 -1.69 4.82
N PRO A 248 0.47 -0.49 5.40
CA PRO A 248 0.96 -0.39 6.78
C PRO A 248 0.07 -1.10 7.81
N SER A 249 -1.26 -1.04 7.68
CA SER A 249 -2.18 -1.75 8.58
C SER A 249 -1.88 -3.25 8.62
N VAL A 250 -1.80 -3.88 7.45
CA VAL A 250 -1.60 -5.32 7.37
C VAL A 250 -0.21 -5.69 7.85
N ILE A 251 0.82 -4.90 7.52
CA ILE A 251 2.18 -5.14 8.05
C ILE A 251 2.17 -5.08 9.58
N MET A 252 1.57 -4.04 10.17
CA MET A 252 1.52 -3.89 11.63
C MET A 252 0.71 -5.00 12.29
N LEU A 253 -0.48 -5.33 11.78
CA LEU A 253 -1.33 -6.38 12.35
C LEU A 253 -0.68 -7.75 12.25
N THR A 254 -0.10 -8.09 11.10
CA THR A 254 0.57 -9.40 10.94
C THR A 254 1.80 -9.54 11.80
N GLU A 255 2.52 -8.46 12.07
CA GLU A 255 3.63 -8.43 13.02
C GLU A 255 3.17 -8.59 14.47
N ILE A 256 2.13 -7.86 14.88
CA ILE A 256 1.57 -7.93 16.24
C ILE A 256 0.99 -9.33 16.52
N MET A 257 0.34 -9.93 15.52
CA MET A 257 -0.19 -11.29 15.60
C MET A 257 0.89 -12.36 15.44
N CYS A 258 2.10 -12.01 15.06
CA CYS A 258 3.20 -12.95 15.04
C CYS A 258 3.63 -13.22 16.49
N SER A 259 3.13 -14.32 17.04
CA SER A 259 3.64 -14.96 18.25
C SER A 259 4.57 -16.09 17.83
N PRO A 260 5.87 -15.84 17.60
CA PRO A 260 6.80 -16.93 17.58
C PRO A 260 6.80 -17.53 18.99
N SER A 261 6.13 -18.67 19.18
CA SER A 261 6.26 -19.39 20.43
C SER A 261 7.70 -19.91 20.52
N PRO A 262 8.38 -19.75 21.67
CA PRO A 262 9.70 -20.36 21.86
C PRO A 262 9.67 -21.89 21.74
N THR A 263 8.48 -22.49 21.70
CA THR A 263 8.26 -23.94 21.58
C THR A 263 7.40 -24.31 20.37
N GLY A 264 7.51 -23.63 19.23
CA GLY A 264 7.00 -24.13 17.92
C GLY A 264 5.51 -24.50 17.80
N GLU A 265 4.69 -24.31 18.83
CA GLU A 265 3.25 -24.57 18.79
C GLU A 265 2.52 -23.26 18.52
N THR A 266 1.82 -23.22 17.40
CA THR A 266 0.81 -22.20 17.08
C THR A 266 -0.34 -22.38 18.06
N ILE A 267 -0.64 -21.34 18.85
CA ILE A 267 -1.86 -21.28 19.65
C ILE A 267 -3.02 -21.14 18.65
N ASN A 268 -3.83 -22.20 18.55
CA ASN A 268 -5.07 -22.26 17.78
C ASN A 268 -6.10 -21.26 18.29
#